data_AF-A0AAU8CX91-F1
#
_entry.id   AF-A0AAU8CX91-F1
#
_cell.length_a   1.000
_cell.length_b   1.000
_cell.length_c   1.000
_cell.angle_alpha   90.00
_cell.angle_beta   90.00
_cell.angle_gamma   90.00
#
_symmetry.space_group_name_H-M   'P 1'
#
loop_
_entity.id
_entity.type
_entity.pdbx_description
1 polymer ?
#
loop_
_entity_poly.entity_id
_entity_poly.type
_entity_poly.pdbx_seq_one_letter_code
_entity_poly.pdbx_strand_id
1 'polypeptide(L)' 'MAAIGSRIWAIPEGYIPSAGIAGDSVLASHEAACILNAGYVGAEVRLTLYFSDPRIALLTTLAFAEK' A
#
# COMPACT_ATOMS: atom_id res chain seq x y z
N MET A 1 -22.01 7.97 13.55
CA MET A 1 -21.86 7.81 12.09
C MET A 1 -21.49 6.37 11.80
N ALA A 2 -21.99 5.75 10.74
CA ALA A 2 -21.51 4.42 10.34
C ALA A 2 -20.04 4.53 9.88
N ALA A 3 -19.25 3.49 10.12
CA ALA A 3 -17.88 3.44 9.63
C ALA A 3 -17.85 3.50 8.09
N ILE A 4 -16.93 4.27 7.53
CA ILE A 4 -16.74 4.43 6.08
C ILE A 4 -15.59 3.50 5.65
N GLY A 5 -15.78 2.72 4.60
CA GLY A 5 -14.74 1.91 3.96
C GLY A 5 -14.93 0.40 4.09
N SER A 6 -13.84 -0.34 3.89
CA SER A 6 -13.78 -1.81 3.97
C SER A 6 -12.56 -2.26 4.77
N ARG A 7 -12.65 -3.45 5.39
CA ARG A 7 -11.53 -4.11 6.10
C ARG A 7 -10.61 -4.90 5.17
N ILE A 8 -11.07 -5.22 3.95
CA ILE A 8 -10.34 -6.03 2.97
C ILE A 8 -10.46 -5.35 1.61
N TRP A 9 -9.31 -5.17 0.95
CA TRP A 9 -9.17 -4.60 -0.38
C TRP A 9 -8.22 -5.48 -1.19
N ALA A 10 -8.47 -5.61 -2.48
CA ALA A 10 -7.56 -6.25 -3.41
C ALA A 10 -7.22 -5.26 -4.52
N ILE A 11 -5.92 -5.03 -4.73
CA ILE A 11 -5.39 -4.18 -5.80
C ILE A 11 -4.66 -5.12 -6.76
N PRO A 12 -5.22 -5.43 -7.94
CA PRO A 12 -4.65 -6.43 -8.85
C PRO A 12 -3.49 -5.88 -9.71
N GLU A 13 -3.15 -4.60 -9.56
CA GLU A 13 -2.15 -3.88 -10.34
C GLU A 13 -1.07 -3.35 -9.39
N GLY A 14 0.19 -3.43 -9.82
CA GLY A 14 1.35 -3.28 -8.96
C GLY A 14 2.64 -3.56 -9.73
N TYR A 15 3.13 -2.56 -10.47
CA TYR A 15 4.39 -2.56 -11.19
C TYR A 15 5.19 -1.27 -10.94
N ILE A 16 6.31 -1.40 -10.23
CA ILE A 16 7.31 -0.33 -10.09
C ILE A 16 8.44 -0.59 -11.11
N PRO A 17 8.57 0.22 -12.18
CA PRO A 17 9.67 0.08 -13.13
C PRO A 17 11.03 0.28 -12.45
N SER A 18 12.02 -0.50 -12.87
CA SER A 18 13.39 -0.46 -12.32
C SER A 18 14.17 0.81 -12.70
N ALA A 19 13.71 1.57 -13.70
CA ALA A 19 14.33 2.81 -14.15
C ALA A 19 13.35 3.98 -14.02
N GLY A 20 13.68 4.92 -13.12
CA GLY A 20 13.23 6.31 -13.27
C GLY A 20 13.99 7.01 -14.40
N ILE A 21 13.65 8.26 -14.73
CA ILE A 21 14.47 9.06 -15.65
C ILE A 21 15.83 9.30 -14.99
N ALA A 22 16.92 8.91 -15.66
CA ALA A 22 18.27 9.01 -15.13
C ALA A 22 18.59 10.46 -14.72
N GLY A 23 18.98 10.66 -13.46
CA GLY A 23 19.47 11.94 -12.95
C GLY A 23 18.50 12.73 -12.07
N ASP A 24 17.26 12.27 -11.85
CA ASP A 24 16.31 12.98 -11.00
C ASP A 24 15.62 12.02 -10.01
N SER A 25 16.03 12.07 -8.74
CA SER A 25 15.45 11.27 -7.65
C SER A 25 13.98 11.61 -7.39
N VAL A 26 13.50 12.78 -7.82
CA VAL A 26 12.09 13.19 -7.75
C VAL A 26 11.24 12.46 -8.80
N LEU A 27 11.86 11.93 -9.86
CA LEU A 27 11.22 11.16 -10.93
C LEU A 27 11.41 9.65 -10.77
N ALA A 28 11.77 9.19 -9.56
CA ALA A 28 11.76 7.78 -9.23
C ALA A 28 10.34 7.22 -9.42
N SER A 29 10.23 6.09 -10.11
CA SER A 29 8.97 5.38 -10.26
C SER A 29 8.41 5.03 -8.89
N HIS A 30 7.17 5.44 -8.63
CA HIS A 30 6.48 5.15 -7.39
C HIS A 30 5.09 4.61 -7.69
N GLU A 31 4.67 3.67 -6.86
CA GLU A 31 3.27 3.28 -6.73
C GLU A 31 2.78 3.68 -5.36
N ALA A 32 1.49 3.98 -5.26
CA ALA A 32 0.88 4.45 -4.04
C ALA A 32 -0.44 3.73 -3.79
N ALA A 33 -0.55 3.12 -2.60
CA ALA A 33 -1.83 2.69 -2.03
C ALA A 33 -2.27 3.74 -0.99
N CYS A 34 -3.09 4.71 -1.41
CA CYS A 34 -3.60 5.76 -0.53
C CYS A 34 -4.72 5.23 0.37
N ILE A 35 -4.55 5.32 1.69
CA ILE A 35 -5.50 4.79 2.69
C ILE A 35 -5.97 5.92 3.61
N LEU A 36 -7.28 6.01 3.82
CA LEU A 36 -7.91 6.94 4.76
C LEU A 36 -8.60 6.16 5.88
N ASN A 37 -8.20 6.43 7.12
CA ASN A 37 -8.97 6.04 8.31
C ASN A 37 -9.90 7.20 8.70
N ALA A 38 -11.20 7.08 8.43
CA ALA A 38 -12.21 8.06 8.81
C ALA A 38 -12.82 7.81 10.20
N GLY A 39 -12.27 6.86 10.98
CA GLY A 39 -12.72 6.51 12.33
C GLY A 39 -11.90 7.19 13.43
N TYR A 40 -12.33 7.01 14.68
CA TYR A 40 -11.68 7.52 15.90
C TYR A 40 -10.75 6.52 16.59
N VAL A 41 -10.50 5.37 15.94
CA VAL A 41 -9.62 4.32 16.47
C VAL A 41 -8.54 4.11 15.44
N GLY A 42 -7.28 4.03 15.89
CA GLY A 42 -6.12 3.77 15.03
C GLY A 42 -6.31 2.52 14.16
N ALA A 43 -5.77 2.56 12.94
CA ALA A 43 -5.88 1.47 11.97
C ALA A 43 -4.55 0.72 11.84
N GLU A 44 -4.57 -0.57 12.17
CA GLU A 44 -3.50 -1.50 11.81
C GLU A 44 -3.81 -2.08 10.43
N VAL A 45 -2.98 -1.79 9.44
CA VAL A 45 -3.16 -2.27 8.07
C VAL A 45 -2.07 -3.28 7.75
N ARG A 46 -2.49 -4.43 7.24
CA ARG A 46 -1.59 -5.47 6.73
C ARG A 46 -1.61 -5.44 5.21
N LEU A 47 -0.46 -5.18 4.59
CA LEU A 47 -0.28 -5.30 3.16
C LEU A 47 0.36 -6.65 2.85
N THR A 48 -0.28 -7.39 1.96
CA THR A 48 0.25 -8.64 1.41
C THR A 48 0.52 -8.42 -0.06
N LEU A 49 1.79 -8.51 -0.47
CA LEU A 49 2.18 -8.44 -1.88
C LEU A 49 2.20 -9.85 -2.45
N TYR A 50 1.45 -10.05 -3.53
CA TYR A 50 1.44 -11.28 -4.30
C TYR A 50 2.26 -11.08 -5.57
N PHE A 51 3.11 -12.05 -5.89
CA PHE A 51 3.89 -12.07 -7.11
C PHE A 51 3.35 -13.16 -8.05
N SER A 52 3.67 -13.05 -9.34
CA SER A 52 3.33 -14.08 -10.32
C SER A 52 3.96 -15.44 -10.01
N ASP A 53 5.09 -15.46 -9.29
CA ASP A 53 5.56 -16.66 -8.60
C ASP A 53 4.79 -16.83 -7.28
N PRO A 54 3.88 -17.81 -7.18
CA PRO A 54 3.01 -18.00 -6.01
C PRO A 54 3.77 -18.40 -4.73
N ARG A 55 5.08 -18.67 -4.83
CA ARG A 55 5.94 -18.98 -3.68
C ARG A 55 6.48 -17.72 -3.00
N ILE A 56 6.35 -16.55 -3.64
CA ILE A 56 6.82 -15.28 -3.12
C ILE A 56 5.60 -14.52 -2.61
N ALA A 57 5.55 -14.33 -1.29
CA ALA A 57 4.62 -13.41 -0.65
C ALA A 57 5.40 -12.57 0.37
N LEU A 58 5.23 -11.25 0.30
CA LEU A 58 5.77 -10.34 1.31
C LEU A 58 4.62 -9.84 2.16
N LEU A 59 4.75 -10.04 3.47
CA LEU A 59 3.82 -9.50 4.45
C LEU A 59 4.48 -8.36 5.18
N THR A 60 3.83 -7.20 5.17
CA THR A 60 4.24 -6.07 6.01
C THR A 60 3.04 -5.52 6.76
N THR A 61 3.27 -5.08 8.00
CA THR A 61 2.27 -4.41 8.82
C THR A 61 2.64 -2.94 8.90
N LEU A 62 1.73 -2.07 8.47
CA LEU A 62 1.81 -0.64 8.64
C LEU A 62 0.84 -0.23 9.75
N ALA A 63 1.39 0.31 10.84
CA ALA A 63 0.60 0.93 11.89
C ALA A 63 0.40 2.40 11.53
N PHE A 64 -0.83 2.80 11.23
CA PHE A 64 -1.18 4.21 11.07
C PHE A 64 -1.67 4.71 12.43
N ALA A 65 -0.73 5.18 13.25
CA ALA A 65 -1.03 5.86 14.50
C ALA A 65 -1.54 7.28 14.22
N GLU A 66 -2.42 7.78 15.09
CA GLU A 66 -2.88 9.15 15.05
C GLU A 66 -1.70 10.13 15.16
N LYS A 67 -1.87 11.30 14.55
CA LYS A 67 -0.89 12.38 14.51
C LYS A 67 -0.60 12.94 15.91
#